data_AF-A0A926BDN6-F1
#
_entry.id   AF-A0A926BDN6-F1
#
_cell.length_a   1.000
_cell.length_b   1.000
_cell.length_c   1.000
_cell.angle_alpha   90.00
_cell.angle_beta   90.00
_cell.angle_gamma   90.00
#
_symmetry.space_group_name_H-M   'P 1'
#
loop_
_entity.id
_entity.type
_entity.pdbx_description
1 polymer ?
#
loop_
_entity_poly.entity_id
_entity_poly.type
_entity_poly.pdbx_seq_one_letter_code
_entity_poly.pdbx_strand_id
1 'polypeptide(L)'
;QDVDTFCENGPNAQKIRDGKMGWEHYDGSFREWSGVFHDDANAIQASLGGRWLTSPEYRMGDVLLFTIATLHASLDNKSDRIRLSSDTRYQPAHLPADERWILGKNGERPTAHGLAGKRGKIC
;
A
#
# COMPACT_ATOMS: atom_id res chain seq x y z
N GLN A 1 -8.79 -0.36 2.82
CA GLN A 1 -8.44 0.27 4.11
C GLN A 1 -7.01 0.82 4.01
N ASP A 2 -6.71 1.92 4.70
CA ASP A 2 -5.32 2.40 4.87
C ASP A 2 -4.62 1.55 5.95
N VAL A 3 -3.48 0.94 5.62
CA VAL A 3 -2.69 0.07 6.51
C VAL A 3 -2.23 0.78 7.78
N ASP A 4 -2.07 2.10 7.74
CA ASP A 4 -1.65 2.91 8.88
C ASP A 4 -2.81 3.51 9.66
N THR A 5 -4.04 3.04 9.41
CA THR A 5 -5.18 3.28 10.30
C THR A 5 -5.42 2.07 11.19
N PHE A 6 -5.78 2.31 12.45
CA PHE A 6 -6.25 1.24 13.36
C PHE A 6 -7.51 1.61 14.14
N CYS A 7 -8.21 0.60 14.65
CA CYS A 7 -9.43 0.79 15.41
C CYS A 7 -9.12 1.22 16.84
N GLU A 8 -9.36 2.48 17.18
CA GLU A 8 -8.88 3.03 18.45
C GLU A 8 -9.70 2.61 19.66
N ASN A 9 -10.97 2.27 19.44
CA ASN A 9 -11.86 1.64 20.41
C ASN A 9 -11.96 0.11 20.20
N GLY A 10 -11.10 -0.45 19.35
CA GLY A 10 -11.03 -1.88 19.06
C GLY A 10 -10.10 -2.67 19.99
N PRO A 11 -10.12 -4.00 19.91
CA PRO A 11 -9.41 -4.89 20.83
C PRO A 11 -7.88 -4.81 20.73
N ASN A 12 -7.31 -4.33 19.61
CA ASN A 12 -5.85 -4.24 19.43
C ASN A 12 -5.29 -2.82 19.56
N ALA A 13 -6.10 -1.81 19.93
CA ALA A 13 -5.65 -0.42 20.01
C ALA A 13 -4.34 -0.27 20.82
N GLN A 14 -4.24 -0.93 21.98
CA GLN A 14 -3.04 -0.88 22.80
C GLN A 14 -1.84 -1.59 22.14
N LYS A 15 -2.05 -2.74 21.50
CA LYS A 15 -0.97 -3.48 20.82
C LYS A 15 -0.36 -2.64 19.70
N ILE A 16 -1.18 -1.88 18.98
CA ILE A 16 -0.73 -1.03 17.89
C ILE A 16 0.00 0.19 18.44
N ARG A 17 -0.52 0.85 19.48
CA ARG A 17 0.16 1.98 20.17
C ARG A 17 1.51 1.58 20.77
N ASP A 18 1.62 0.34 21.26
CA ASP A 18 2.88 -0.21 21.79
C ASP A 18 3.82 -0.73 20.69
N GLY A 19 3.42 -0.72 19.41
CA GLY A 19 4.19 -1.29 18.31
C GLY A 19 4.31 -2.82 18.33
N LYS A 20 3.49 -3.52 19.13
CA LYS A 20 3.42 -4.99 19.20
C LYS A 20 2.63 -5.62 18.05
N MET A 21 1.91 -4.81 17.29
CA MET A 21 1.18 -5.20 16.10
C MET A 21 1.37 -4.12 15.04
N GLY A 22 1.77 -4.54 13.83
CA GLY A 22 2.13 -3.60 12.77
C GLY A 22 0.91 -2.95 12.13
N TRP A 23 -0.09 -3.77 11.76
CA TRP A 23 -1.21 -3.35 10.92
C TRP A 23 -2.44 -4.20 11.23
N GLU A 24 -3.62 -3.60 11.24
CA GLU A 24 -4.88 -4.28 11.59
C GLU A 24 -5.85 -4.29 10.41
N HIS A 25 -6.57 -5.39 10.21
CA HIS A 25 -7.62 -5.48 9.20
C HIS A 25 -9.02 -5.21 9.78
N TYR A 26 -9.80 -4.37 9.09
CA TYR A 26 -11.15 -3.97 9.49
C TYR A 26 -12.26 -4.78 8.82
N ASP A 27 -12.10 -6.10 8.71
CA ASP A 27 -13.16 -7.02 8.25
C ASP A 27 -13.97 -7.61 9.41
N GLY A 28 -13.84 -7.03 10.61
CA GLY A 28 -14.41 -7.55 11.86
C GLY A 28 -13.57 -8.65 12.53
N SER A 29 -12.53 -9.18 11.86
CA SER A 29 -11.61 -10.14 12.49
C SER A 29 -10.54 -9.47 13.36
N PHE A 30 -10.23 -8.20 13.11
CA PHE A 30 -9.17 -7.44 13.79
C PHE A 30 -7.82 -8.18 13.80
N ARG A 31 -7.55 -8.94 12.74
CA ARG A 31 -6.29 -9.69 12.59
C ARG A 31 -5.16 -8.82 12.08
N GLU A 32 -3.93 -9.31 12.22
CA GLU A 32 -2.77 -8.70 11.59
C GLU A 32 -2.83 -8.87 10.06
N TRP A 33 -2.49 -7.80 9.33
CA TRP A 33 -2.66 -7.75 7.88
C TRP A 33 -1.63 -6.85 7.20
N SER A 34 -0.92 -7.38 6.22
CA SER A 34 0.17 -6.69 5.53
C SER A 34 -0.24 -5.61 4.52
N GLY A 35 -1.54 -5.36 4.32
CA GLY A 35 -2.01 -4.50 3.23
C GLY A 35 -2.30 -5.22 1.92
N VAL A 36 -1.90 -6.48 1.80
CA VAL A 36 -2.05 -7.27 0.57
C VAL A 36 -3.50 -7.71 0.38
N PHE A 37 -4.01 -7.55 -0.85
CA PHE A 37 -5.37 -7.97 -1.21
C PHE A 37 -5.52 -9.49 -1.24
N HIS A 38 -4.58 -10.19 -1.89
CA HIS A 38 -4.47 -11.65 -1.94
C HIS A 38 -3.04 -12.03 -2.31
N ASP A 39 -2.60 -13.21 -1.89
CA ASP A 39 -1.31 -13.82 -2.22
C ASP A 39 -1.30 -14.59 -3.56
N ASP A 40 -2.43 -14.77 -4.22
CA ASP A 40 -2.58 -15.52 -5.46
C ASP A 40 -3.18 -14.62 -6.55
N ALA A 41 -2.30 -14.08 -7.38
CA ALA A 41 -2.68 -13.24 -8.51
C ALA A 41 -3.54 -13.99 -9.54
N ASN A 42 -3.40 -15.31 -9.69
CA ASN A 42 -4.22 -16.09 -10.62
C ASN A 42 -5.63 -16.29 -10.07
N ALA A 43 -5.77 -16.59 -8.78
CA ALA A 43 -7.08 -16.68 -8.14
C ALA A 43 -7.86 -15.36 -8.27
N ILE A 44 -7.17 -14.21 -8.10
CA ILE A 44 -7.82 -12.91 -8.27
C ILE A 44 -8.18 -12.61 -9.72
N GLN A 45 -7.31 -12.95 -10.69
CA GLN A 45 -7.67 -12.78 -12.10
C GLN A 45 -8.84 -13.68 -12.52
N ALA A 46 -8.93 -14.90 -11.99
CA ALA A 46 -10.06 -15.78 -12.25
C ALA A 46 -11.37 -15.22 -11.67
N SER A 47 -11.30 -14.59 -10.49
CA SER A 47 -12.44 -13.97 -9.80
C SER A 47 -12.92 -12.68 -10.46
N LEU A 48 -12.01 -11.75 -10.75
CA LEU A 48 -12.33 -10.41 -11.27
C LEU A 48 -12.36 -10.36 -12.81
N GLY A 49 -11.81 -11.37 -13.48
CA GLY A 49 -11.59 -11.37 -14.92
C GLY A 49 -10.42 -10.48 -15.34
N GLY A 50 -10.32 -10.22 -16.65
CA GLY A 50 -9.28 -9.38 -17.24
C GLY A 50 -7.98 -10.13 -17.55
N ARG A 51 -6.90 -9.38 -17.73
CA ARG A 51 -5.57 -9.92 -18.04
C ARG A 51 -4.49 -9.23 -17.22
N TRP A 52 -3.47 -9.99 -16.84
CA TRP A 52 -2.24 -9.43 -16.30
C TRP A 52 -1.38 -8.88 -17.45
N LEU A 53 -0.84 -7.67 -17.26
CA LEU A 53 0.23 -7.14 -18.09
C LEU A 53 1.53 -7.31 -17.31
N THR A 54 2.51 -7.97 -17.93
CA THR A 54 3.77 -8.38 -17.30
C THR A 54 4.96 -7.79 -18.05
N SER A 55 6.19 -8.21 -17.72
CA SER A 55 7.38 -7.63 -18.35
C SER A 55 7.47 -7.79 -19.88
N PRO A 56 6.99 -8.86 -20.54
CA PRO A 56 7.04 -8.97 -22.00
C PRO A 56 6.23 -7.90 -22.75
N GLU A 57 5.23 -7.30 -22.09
CA GLU A 57 4.41 -6.23 -22.66
C GLU A 57 5.11 -4.86 -22.69
N TYR A 58 6.27 -4.73 -22.02
CA TYR A 58 6.98 -3.46 -21.86
C TYR A 58 8.45 -3.57 -22.26
N ARG A 59 9.02 -2.43 -22.64
CA ARG A 59 10.45 -2.25 -22.91
C ARG A 59 11.04 -1.20 -21.98
N MET A 60 12.36 -1.20 -21.86
CA MET A 60 13.07 -0.14 -21.13
C MET A 60 12.74 1.23 -21.75
N GLY A 61 12.25 2.15 -20.91
CA GLY A 61 11.81 3.48 -21.34
C GLY A 61 10.30 3.63 -21.47
N ASP A 62 9.54 2.53 -21.46
CA ASP A 62 8.08 2.61 -21.44
C ASP A 62 7.57 3.15 -20.09
N VAL A 63 6.46 3.89 -20.15
CA VAL A 63 5.80 4.46 -18.97
C VAL A 63 4.43 3.79 -18.79
N LEU A 64 4.20 3.21 -17.62
CA LEU A 64 2.91 2.69 -17.22
C LEU A 64 2.20 3.72 -16.33
N LEU A 65 1.07 4.24 -16.80
CA LEU A 65 0.20 5.12 -16.01
C LEU A 65 -1.03 4.33 -15.58
N PHE A 66 -1.32 4.32 -14.28
CA PHE A 66 -2.49 3.66 -13.71
C PHE A 66 -3.04 4.45 -12.52
N THR A 67 -4.29 4.18 -12.16
CA THR A 67 -4.96 4.91 -11.06
C THR A 67 -4.74 4.21 -9.72
N ILE A 68 -5.02 4.88 -8.61
CA ILE A 68 -4.91 4.29 -7.26
C ILE A 68 -5.82 3.06 -7.05
N ALA A 69 -6.84 2.90 -7.89
CA ALA A 69 -7.80 1.80 -7.82
C ALA A 69 -7.39 0.61 -8.70
N THR A 70 -6.33 0.73 -9.50
CA THR A 70 -5.86 -0.37 -10.34
C THR A 70 -5.20 -1.43 -9.47
N LEU A 71 -5.78 -2.63 -9.47
CA LEU A 71 -5.16 -3.79 -8.86
C LEU A 71 -3.84 -4.10 -9.57
N HIS A 72 -2.77 -4.25 -8.79
CA HIS A 72 -1.44 -4.54 -9.28
C HIS A 72 -0.73 -5.51 -8.34
N ALA A 73 0.23 -6.25 -8.87
CA ALA A 73 1.00 -7.24 -8.14
C ALA A 73 2.45 -7.30 -8.66
N SER A 74 3.33 -7.94 -7.89
CA SER A 74 4.68 -8.31 -8.32
C SER A 74 4.83 -9.82 -8.35
N LEU A 75 5.59 -10.32 -9.31
CA LEU A 75 6.00 -11.71 -9.38
C LEU A 75 7.46 -11.85 -8.95
N ASP A 76 7.81 -13.01 -8.41
CA ASP A 76 9.20 -13.38 -8.17
C ASP A 76 9.97 -13.38 -9.50
N ASN A 77 11.08 -12.65 -9.52
CA ASN A 77 11.95 -12.62 -10.68
C ASN A 77 12.83 -13.86 -10.72
N LYS A 78 12.45 -14.85 -11.56
CA LYS A 78 13.19 -16.09 -11.78
C LYS A 78 14.18 -16.03 -12.96
N SER A 79 14.47 -14.83 -13.47
CA SER A 79 15.42 -14.61 -14.59
C SER A 79 16.83 -14.26 -14.10
N ASP A 80 17.78 -14.17 -15.04
CA ASP A 80 19.16 -13.72 -14.82
C ASP A 80 19.34 -12.20 -15.07
N ARG A 81 18.24 -11.43 -15.03
CA ARG A 81 18.22 -9.99 -15.27
C ARG A 81 17.57 -9.26 -14.10
N ILE A 82 18.02 -8.04 -13.82
CA ILE A 82 17.37 -7.17 -12.83
C ILE A 82 16.24 -6.41 -13.50
N ARG A 83 15.06 -6.38 -12.85
CA ARG A 83 13.98 -5.44 -13.18
C ARG A 83 14.13 -4.20 -12.32
N LEU A 84 14.37 -3.05 -12.95
CA LEU A 84 14.39 -1.75 -12.27
C LEU A 84 13.26 -0.87 -12.81
N SER A 85 12.57 -0.18 -11.91
CA SER A 85 11.52 0.78 -12.22
C SER A 85 11.58 1.97 -11.25
N SER A 86 11.04 3.11 -11.67
CA SER A 86 10.82 4.28 -10.81
C SER A 86 9.32 4.50 -10.67
N ASP A 87 8.79 4.47 -9.45
CA ASP A 87 7.40 4.78 -9.13
C ASP A 87 7.30 6.25 -8.72
N THR A 88 6.43 7.01 -9.39
CA THR A 88 6.10 8.38 -9.00
C THR A 88 4.59 8.53 -8.93
N ARG A 89 4.11 9.21 -7.88
CA ARG A 89 2.68 9.36 -7.60
C ARG A 89 2.32 10.83 -7.65
N TYR A 90 1.20 11.13 -8.30
CA TYR A 90 0.73 12.49 -8.52
C TYR A 90 -0.67 12.63 -7.95
N GLN A 91 -0.92 13.77 -7.29
CA GLN A 91 -2.26 14.18 -6.88
C GLN A 91 -2.51 15.64 -7.32
N PRO A 92 -3.76 16.03 -7.59
CA PRO A 92 -4.10 17.42 -7.86
C PRO A 92 -3.64 18.34 -6.71
N ALA A 93 -2.99 19.45 -7.05
CA ALA A 93 -2.39 20.36 -6.08
C ALA A 93 -3.41 21.06 -5.14
N HIS A 94 -4.68 21.14 -5.56
CA HIS A 94 -5.75 21.74 -4.76
C HIS A 94 -6.37 20.77 -3.75
N LEU A 95 -6.05 19.48 -3.83
CA LEU A 95 -6.51 18.48 -2.87
C LEU A 95 -5.52 18.36 -1.71
N PRO A 96 -6.00 18.12 -0.48
CA PRO A 96 -5.13 17.96 0.67
C PRO A 96 -4.18 16.78 0.44
N ALA A 97 -2.89 17.01 0.72
CA ALA A 97 -1.90 15.95 0.82
C ALA A 97 -1.92 15.36 2.23
N ASP A 98 -1.68 14.06 2.31
CA ASP A 98 -1.48 13.40 3.59
C ASP A 98 -0.07 13.70 4.10
N GLU A 99 0.02 14.36 5.26
CA GLU A 99 1.26 14.88 5.83
C GLU A 99 2.29 13.80 6.17
N ARG A 100 1.87 12.53 6.25
CA ARG A 100 2.79 11.40 6.44
C ARG A 100 3.69 11.16 5.22
N TRP A 101 3.30 11.63 4.03
CA TRP A 101 3.96 11.30 2.76
C TRP A 101 4.67 12.48 2.10
N ILE A 102 4.59 13.68 2.69
CA ILE A 102 5.22 14.89 2.17
C ILE A 102 6.27 15.43 3.14
N LEU A 103 7.21 16.22 2.62
CA LEU A 103 8.17 16.93 3.47
C LEU A 103 7.43 17.90 4.39
N GLY A 104 7.89 17.98 5.64
CA GLY A 104 7.40 18.98 6.57
C GLY A 104 7.75 20.39 6.10
N LYS A 105 7.07 21.38 6.68
CA LYS A 105 7.22 22.80 6.31
C LYS A 105 8.66 23.33 6.42
N ASN A 106 9.51 22.69 7.22
CA ASN A 106 10.92 23.07 7.40
C ASN A 106 11.88 22.03 6.77
N GLY A 107 11.38 21.16 5.88
CA GLY A 107 12.19 20.13 5.23
C GLY A 107 12.35 18.85 6.04
N GLU A 108 11.53 18.63 7.07
CA GLU A 108 11.52 17.38 7.83
C GLU A 108 11.15 16.21 6.93
N ARG A 109 11.81 15.06 7.15
CA ARG A 109 11.49 13.83 6.40
C ARG A 109 10.04 13.41 6.68
N PRO A 110 9.32 12.86 5.67
CA PRO A 110 7.97 12.37 5.90
C PRO A 110 7.97 11.25 6.95
N THR A 111 6.94 11.20 7.79
CA THR A 111 6.78 10.14 8.80
C THR A 111 6.67 8.76 8.17
N ALA A 112 6.00 8.68 7.02
CA ALA A 112 5.74 7.47 6.25
C ALA A 112 5.06 6.36 7.10
N HIS A 113 5.30 5.10 6.72
CA HIS A 113 4.87 3.94 7.48
C HIS A 113 5.58 3.87 8.84
N GLY A 114 4.90 3.28 9.82
CA GLY A 114 5.46 2.97 11.13
C GLY A 114 4.60 3.50 12.27
N LEU A 115 5.08 3.31 13.51
CA LEU A 115 4.31 3.65 14.71
C LEU A 115 3.89 5.12 14.75
N ALA A 116 4.80 6.03 14.38
CA ALA A 116 4.53 7.46 14.34
C ALA A 116 3.51 7.87 13.27
N GLY A 117 3.31 7.04 12.23
CA GLY A 117 2.35 7.28 11.15
C GLY A 117 0.95 6.72 11.43
N LYS A 118 0.75 6.03 12.56
CA LYS A 118 -0.52 5.40 12.91
C LYS A 118 -1.60 6.41 13.27
N ARG A 119 -2.78 6.24 12.69
CA ARG A 119 -3.96 7.05 12.97
C ARG A 119 -5.09 6.19 13.54
N GLY A 120 -5.49 6.50 14.77
CA GLY A 120 -6.68 5.93 15.37
C GLY A 120 -7.94 6.42 14.67
N LYS A 121 -8.90 5.53 14.46
CA LYS A 121 -10.26 5.84 14.02
C LYS A 121 -11.25 5.05 14.85
N ILE A 122 -12.41 5.63 15.11
CA ILE A 122 -13.54 4.91 15.69
C ILE A 122 -14.10 3.94 14.65
N CYS A 123 -14.29 2.70 15.06
CA CYS A 123 -15.04 1.66 14.37
C CYS A 123 -16.02 1.00 15.37
#